data_AF-A0A6A6ELD0-F1
#
_entry.id   AF-A0A6A6ELD0-F1
#
_cell.length_a   1.000
_cell.length_b   1.000
_cell.length_c   1.000
_cell.angle_alpha   90.00
_cell.angle_beta   90.00
_cell.angle_gamma   90.00
#
_symmetry.space_group_name_H-M   'P 1'
#
loop_
_entity.id
_entity.type
_entity.pdbx_description
1 polymer ?
#
loop_
_entity_poly.entity_id
_entity_poly.type
_entity_poly.pdbx_seq_one_letter_code
_entity_poly.pdbx_strand_id
1 'polypeptide(L)'
;MLQWLPGPKASLRWLRQASLATPSSHLSTAYSSVPLGISSFRARNSCGALTPLMWGSATQRIAWVKRHHRPARHPAWEAPDLLILDMRECFGHFPGAESSCQPT
;
A
#
# COMPACT_ATOMS: atom_id res chain seq x y z
N MET A 1 -17.40 18.42 7.84
CA MET A 1 -17.98 19.11 6.65
C MET A 1 -16.98 19.26 5.48
N LEU A 2 -15.89 18.48 5.40
CA LEU A 2 -14.89 18.65 4.32
C LEU A 2 -15.33 18.07 2.96
N GLN A 3 -16.17 17.03 2.95
CA GLN A 3 -16.62 16.34 1.73
C GLN A 3 -17.66 17.12 0.89
N TRP A 4 -18.13 18.28 1.36
CA TRP A 4 -19.21 19.05 0.71
C TRP A 4 -18.72 20.00 -0.39
N LEU A 5 -17.44 20.41 -0.38
CA LEU A 5 -16.94 21.51 -1.24
C LEU A 5 -16.66 21.15 -2.72
N PRO A 6 -16.38 19.88 -3.11
CA PRO A 6 -16.34 19.46 -4.51
C PRO A 6 -17.50 18.52 -4.93
N GLY A 7 -18.48 18.32 -4.05
CA GLY A 7 -19.58 17.38 -4.23
C GLY A 7 -19.15 15.90 -4.11
N PRO A 8 -19.96 15.04 -3.47
CA PRO A 8 -19.58 13.65 -3.15
C PRO A 8 -19.36 12.73 -4.37
N LYS A 9 -19.70 13.19 -5.57
CA LYS A 9 -19.54 12.41 -6.82
C LYS A 9 -18.11 12.40 -7.35
N ALA A 10 -17.28 13.38 -6.99
CA ALA A 10 -15.92 13.49 -7.52
C ALA A 10 -15.06 12.29 -7.10
N SER A 11 -15.15 11.88 -5.84
CA SER A 11 -14.42 10.75 -5.27
C SER A 11 -14.95 9.38 -5.73
N LEU A 12 -16.02 9.29 -6.51
CA LEU A 12 -16.52 8.00 -7.01
C LEU A 12 -16.04 7.70 -8.44
N ARG A 13 -15.42 8.66 -9.13
CA ARG A 13 -14.93 8.46 -10.50
C ARG A 13 -13.86 7.36 -10.59
N TRP A 14 -12.98 7.27 -9.60
CA TRP A 14 -11.97 6.21 -9.56
C TRP A 14 -12.61 4.82 -9.41
N LEU A 15 -13.73 4.71 -8.68
CA LEU A 15 -14.43 3.44 -8.47
C LEU A 15 -15.01 2.89 -9.78
N ARG A 16 -15.61 3.76 -10.61
CA ARG A 16 -16.09 3.36 -11.95
C ARG A 16 -14.94 2.81 -12.80
N GLN A 17 -13.77 3.44 -12.74
CA GLN A 17 -12.60 2.92 -13.45
C GLN A 17 -12.12 1.60 -12.85
N ALA A 18 -12.02 1.50 -11.53
CA ALA A 18 -11.64 0.26 -10.85
C ALA A 18 -12.59 -0.91 -11.19
N SER A 19 -13.89 -0.65 -11.36
CA SER A 19 -14.85 -1.68 -11.78
C SER A 19 -14.73 -2.09 -13.25
N LEU A 20 -14.21 -1.20 -14.09
CA LEU A 20 -13.95 -1.46 -15.52
C LEU A 20 -12.56 -2.05 -15.75
N ALA A 21 -11.68 -2.01 -14.75
CA ALA A 21 -10.35 -2.59 -14.82
C ALA A 21 -10.47 -4.12 -14.86
N THR A 22 -10.45 -4.67 -16.07
CA THR A 22 -10.46 -6.12 -16.32
C THR A 22 -9.14 -6.74 -15.83
N PRO A 23 -9.16 -7.94 -15.22
CA PRO A 23 -7.94 -8.64 -14.77
C PRO A 23 -6.95 -8.97 -15.91
N SER A 24 -7.35 -8.83 -17.17
CA SER A 24 -6.50 -8.98 -18.36
C SER A 24 -5.80 -7.68 -18.80
N SER A 25 -6.03 -6.56 -18.10
CA SER A 25 -5.34 -5.30 -18.39
C SER A 25 -3.85 -5.43 -18.10
N HIS A 26 -3.01 -4.81 -18.94
CA HIS A 26 -1.55 -4.82 -18.81
C HIS A 26 -1.06 -4.40 -17.41
N LEU A 27 -1.81 -3.55 -16.70
CA LEU A 27 -1.50 -3.13 -15.33
C LEU A 27 -1.68 -4.24 -14.28
N SER A 28 -2.48 -5.26 -14.56
CA SER A 28 -2.71 -6.41 -13.67
C SER A 28 -1.75 -7.57 -13.95
N THR A 29 -1.13 -7.62 -15.14
CA THR A 29 -0.23 -8.71 -15.56
C THR A 29 1.23 -8.29 -15.62
N ALA A 30 1.53 -6.99 -15.74
CA ALA A 30 2.91 -6.51 -15.73
C ALA A 30 3.52 -6.55 -14.32
N TYR A 31 4.68 -7.18 -14.20
CA TYR A 31 5.46 -7.18 -12.97
C TYR A 31 6.17 -5.86 -12.76
N SER A 32 6.08 -5.29 -11.55
CA SER A 32 6.84 -4.11 -11.15
C SER A 32 8.05 -4.50 -10.30
N SER A 33 9.24 -4.09 -10.75
CA SER A 33 10.52 -4.29 -10.06
C SER A 33 10.77 -3.29 -8.93
N VAL A 34 9.93 -2.25 -8.81
CA VAL A 34 10.02 -1.23 -7.77
C VAL A 34 9.73 -1.87 -6.41
N PRO A 35 10.59 -1.66 -5.39
CA PRO A 35 10.39 -2.27 -4.08
C PRO A 35 9.11 -1.74 -3.42
N LEU A 36 8.24 -2.66 -3.02
CA LEU A 36 7.00 -2.38 -2.30
C LEU A 36 7.17 -2.70 -0.81
N GLY A 37 6.84 -1.72 0.04
CA GLY A 37 6.67 -1.89 1.48
C GLY A 37 5.20 -1.98 1.88
N ILE A 38 4.85 -2.94 2.72
CA ILE A 38 3.47 -3.14 3.19
C ILE A 38 3.41 -3.12 4.72
N SER A 39 2.67 -2.17 5.29
CA SER A 39 2.26 -2.19 6.70
C SER A 39 0.82 -2.69 6.82
N SER A 40 0.62 -3.76 7.59
CA SER A 40 -0.65 -4.47 7.72
C SER A 40 -1.19 -4.35 9.13
N PHE A 41 -2.38 -3.76 9.27
CA PHE A 41 -3.09 -3.61 10.52
C PHE A 41 -4.31 -4.53 10.55
N ARG A 42 -4.60 -5.13 11.71
CA ARG A 42 -5.77 -5.98 11.86
C ARG A 42 -7.06 -5.15 11.74
N ALA A 43 -8.07 -5.62 11.02
CA ALA A 43 -9.38 -4.97 11.08
C ALA A 43 -10.11 -5.41 12.36
N ARG A 44 -10.74 -4.45 13.07
CA ARG A 44 -11.42 -4.65 14.36
C ARG A 44 -12.41 -5.84 14.36
N ASN A 45 -13.03 -6.13 13.21
CA ASN A 45 -14.04 -7.18 13.05
C ASN A 45 -13.57 -8.35 12.17
N SER A 46 -12.27 -8.46 11.90
CA SER A 46 -11.72 -9.56 11.09
C SER A 46 -11.35 -10.76 11.96
N CYS A 47 -12.06 -11.85 11.75
CA CYS A 47 -11.68 -13.18 12.23
C CYS A 47 -10.56 -13.69 11.30
N GLY A 48 -9.30 -13.49 11.68
CA GLY A 48 -8.14 -14.22 11.16
C GLY A 48 -7.63 -13.91 9.74
N ALA A 49 -8.43 -13.35 8.84
CA ALA A 49 -8.01 -13.15 7.44
C ALA A 49 -7.30 -11.80 7.23
N LEU A 50 -6.01 -11.73 7.53
CA LEU A 50 -5.15 -10.74 6.87
C LEU A 50 -5.06 -11.14 5.39
N THR A 51 -5.20 -10.19 4.47
CA THR A 51 -5.07 -10.45 3.03
C THR A 51 -3.77 -11.21 2.79
N PRO A 52 -3.80 -12.37 2.11
CA PRO A 52 -2.59 -13.14 1.87
C PRO A 52 -1.64 -12.31 1.01
N LEU A 53 -0.61 -11.74 1.65
CA LEU A 53 0.37 -10.86 1.01
C LEU A 53 1.06 -11.53 -0.18
N MET A 54 1.10 -12.86 -0.17
CA MET A 54 1.63 -13.69 -1.26
C MET A 54 0.88 -13.51 -2.58
N TRP A 55 -0.36 -13.07 -2.60
CA TRP A 55 -1.06 -12.81 -3.86
C TRP A 55 -0.46 -11.62 -4.62
N GLY A 56 0.13 -10.66 -3.89
CA GLY A 56 0.78 -9.49 -4.50
C GLY A 56 2.18 -9.77 -5.04
N SER A 57 2.83 -10.87 -4.64
CA SER A 57 4.21 -11.15 -5.08
C SER A 57 4.31 -11.54 -6.55
N ALA A 58 3.20 -11.94 -7.17
CA ALA A 58 3.14 -12.24 -8.60
C ALA A 58 3.23 -10.98 -9.48
N THR A 59 2.84 -9.82 -8.96
CA THR A 59 2.78 -8.56 -9.72
C THR A 59 3.73 -7.49 -9.20
N GLN A 60 4.22 -7.58 -7.96
CA GLN A 60 5.17 -6.61 -7.41
C GLN A 60 6.30 -7.25 -6.60
N ARG A 61 7.44 -6.55 -6.56
CA ARG A 61 8.57 -6.88 -5.68
C ARG A 61 8.28 -6.44 -4.23
N ILE A 62 7.65 -7.31 -3.45
CA ILE A 62 7.45 -7.09 -2.01
C ILE A 62 8.80 -7.23 -1.30
N ALA A 63 9.34 -6.12 -0.82
CA ALA A 63 10.68 -6.06 -0.22
C ALA A 63 10.65 -5.79 1.29
N TRP A 64 9.55 -5.26 1.82
CA TRP A 64 9.39 -5.04 3.26
C TRP A 64 7.94 -5.27 3.69
N VAL A 65 7.75 -5.94 4.83
CA VAL A 65 6.42 -6.24 5.39
C VAL A 65 6.45 -6.12 6.91
N LYS A 66 5.48 -5.38 7.46
CA LYS A 66 5.26 -5.32 8.91
C LYS A 66 3.80 -5.55 9.27
N ARG A 67 3.56 -6.33 10.32
CA ARG A 67 2.22 -6.72 10.78
C ARG A 67 1.99 -6.23 12.20
N HIS A 68 0.85 -5.59 12.41
CA HIS A 68 0.46 -5.02 13.70
C HIS A 68 -0.73 -5.75 14.31
N HIS A 69 -0.64 -6.03 15.61
CA HIS A 69 -1.76 -6.58 16.38
C HIS A 69 -2.83 -5.53 16.68
N ARG A 70 -2.45 -4.25 16.79
CA ARG A 70 -3.37 -3.14 17.04
C ARG A 70 -4.34 -3.01 15.86
N PRO A 71 -5.66 -2.99 16.10
CA PRO A 71 -6.60 -2.86 15.02
C PRO A 71 -6.66 -1.42 14.51
N ALA A 72 -6.50 -1.21 13.20
CA ALA A 72 -6.64 0.09 12.57
C ALA A 72 -7.21 -0.04 11.15
N ARG A 73 -8.35 0.63 10.87
CA ARG A 73 -8.93 0.68 9.52
C ARG A 73 -8.35 1.82 8.71
N HIS A 74 -8.07 2.94 9.36
CA HIS A 74 -7.38 4.09 8.77
C HIS A 74 -6.12 4.38 9.59
N PRO A 75 -5.00 3.67 9.32
CA PRO A 75 -3.78 3.76 10.13
C PRO A 75 -3.26 5.18 10.31
N ALA A 76 -3.39 6.02 9.28
CA ALA A 76 -2.99 7.43 9.33
C ALA A 76 -3.70 8.25 10.42
N TRP A 77 -4.90 7.85 10.84
CA TRP A 77 -5.69 8.54 11.87
C TRP A 77 -5.73 7.76 13.19
N GLU A 78 -5.75 6.43 13.12
CA GLU A 78 -5.99 5.57 14.28
C GLU A 78 -4.70 5.07 14.95
N ALA A 79 -3.59 5.00 14.22
CA ALA A 79 -2.28 4.57 14.71
C ALA A 79 -1.13 5.31 13.97
N PRO A 80 -1.12 6.66 13.97
CA PRO A 80 -0.15 7.45 13.22
C PRO A 80 1.28 7.23 13.72
N ASP A 81 1.46 7.03 15.02
CA ASP A 81 2.72 6.72 15.68
C ASP A 81 3.38 5.46 15.10
N LEU A 82 2.61 4.37 14.98
CA LEU A 82 3.09 3.12 14.39
C LEU A 82 3.37 3.29 12.89
N LEU A 83 2.48 3.97 12.16
CA LEU A 83 2.65 4.17 10.73
C LEU A 83 3.91 4.99 10.40
N ILE A 84 4.24 6.01 11.18
CA ILE A 84 5.44 6.83 10.98
C ILE A 84 6.71 6.03 11.25
N LEU A 85 6.74 5.24 12.32
CA LEU A 85 7.87 4.35 12.62
C LEU A 85 8.08 3.33 11.49
N ASP A 86 7.00 2.76 11.00
CA ASP A 86 7.02 1.84 9.87
C ASP A 86 7.55 2.48 8.59
N MET A 87 7.13 3.71 8.27
CA MET A 87 7.66 4.43 7.11
C MET A 87 9.17 4.64 7.24
N ARG A 88 9.64 5.11 8.41
CA ARG A 88 11.08 5.32 8.65
C ARG A 88 11.87 4.04 8.50
N GLU A 89 11.37 2.94 9.05
CA GLU A 89 12.01 1.62 8.95
C GLU A 89 12.01 1.10 7.51
N CYS A 90 10.88 1.19 6.82
CA CYS A 90 10.71 0.73 5.45
C CYS A 90 11.64 1.48 4.47
N PHE A 91 11.67 2.81 4.53
CA PHE A 91 12.56 3.61 3.69
C PHE A 91 14.04 3.48 4.09
N GLY A 92 14.35 3.25 5.36
CA GLY A 92 15.70 2.91 5.80
C GLY A 92 16.16 1.52 5.34
N HIS A 93 15.24 0.59 5.12
CA HIS A 93 15.53 -0.77 4.66
C HIS A 93 15.83 -0.86 3.17
N PHE A 94 15.39 0.11 2.34
CA PHE A 94 15.68 0.10 0.90
C PHE A 94 17.02 0.79 0.61
N PRO A 95 18.11 0.06 0.32
CA PRO A 95 19.46 0.64 0.19
C PRO A 95 19.73 1.24 -1.21
N GLY A 96 18.71 1.80 -1.85
CA GLY A 96 18.69 2.03 -3.31
C GLY A 96 18.74 3.47 -3.80
N ALA A 97 19.08 4.46 -2.96
CA ALA A 97 19.19 5.86 -3.40
C ALA A 97 20.63 6.34 -3.65
N GLU A 98 21.67 5.53 -3.36
CA GLU A 98 23.07 5.99 -3.37
C GLU A 98 24.00 5.35 -4.43
N SER A 99 23.55 4.44 -5.30
CA SER A 99 24.48 3.71 -6.19
C SER A 99 24.51 4.14 -7.67
N SER A 100 24.02 5.32 -8.05
CA SER A 100 24.03 5.76 -9.47
C SER A 100 25.16 6.71 -9.88
N CYS A 101 26.13 7.01 -9.01
CA CYS A 101 27.25 7.89 -9.38
C CYS A 101 28.59 7.26 -9.01
N GLN A 102 29.13 6.43 -9.91
CA GLN A 102 30.57 6.22 -10.03
C GLN A 102 31.03 6.91 -11.32
N PRO A 103 31.87 7.97 -11.25
CA PRO A 103 32.54 8.48 -12.42
C PRO A 103 33.69 7.54 -12.80
N THR A 104 33.69 7.11 -14.06
CA THR A 104 34.84 6.51 -14.77
C THR A 104 36.01 7.47 -14.86
#